data_AF-A0A9Q4D306-F1
#
_entry.id   AF-A0A9Q4D306-F1
#
_cell.length_a   1.000
_cell.length_b   1.000
_cell.length_c   1.000
_cell.angle_alpha   90.00
_cell.angle_beta   90.00
_cell.angle_gamma   90.00
#
_symmetry.space_group_name_H-M   'P 1'
#
loop_
_entity.id
_entity.type
_entity.pdbx_description
1 polymer ?
#
loop_
_entity_poly.entity_id
_entity_poly.type
_entity_poly.pdbx_seq_one_letter_code
_entity_poly.pdbx_strand_id
1 'polypeptide(L)' 'GPHGRWYAWLAGEAGAITSIRRHLVKDLGIDRKCVSFMGYWKQGRAEGS' A
#
# COMPACT_ATOMS: atom_id res chain seq x y z
N GLY A 1 10.39 3.41 -20.02
CA GLY A 1 11.47 4.22 -19.42
C GLY A 1 12.38 3.29 -18.61
N PRO A 2 13.58 3.72 -18.22
CA PRO A 2 14.65 2.87 -17.68
C PRO A 2 14.38 2.24 -16.30
N HIS A 3 13.23 2.51 -15.69
CA HIS A 3 12.68 1.71 -14.60
C HIS A 3 11.65 0.78 -15.23
N GLY A 4 11.93 -0.53 -15.27
CA GLY A 4 10.96 -1.54 -15.72
C GLY A 4 9.60 -1.31 -15.08
N ARG A 5 8.51 -1.80 -15.69
CA ARG A 5 7.15 -1.68 -15.14
C ARG A 5 7.07 -2.40 -13.78
N TRP A 6 7.45 -1.73 -12.71
CA TRP A 6 7.33 -2.23 -11.35
C TRP A 6 5.87 -2.08 -10.92
N TYR A 7 5.36 -3.10 -10.25
CA TYR A 7 4.02 -3.11 -9.69
C TYR A 7 4.09 -3.70 -8.28
N ALA A 8 3.46 -3.03 -7.33
CA ALA A 8 3.35 -3.49 -5.95
C ALA A 8 1.88 -3.77 -5.62
N TRP A 9 1.63 -4.92 -5.01
CA TRP A 9 0.36 -5.25 -4.39
C TRP A 9 0.58 -5.50 -2.90
N LEU A 10 -0.14 -4.75 -2.06
CA LEU A 10 0.03 -4.74 -0.62
C LEU A 10 -1.25 -5.21 0.08
N ALA A 11 -1.17 -6.20 0.97
CA ALA A 11 -2.29 -6.59 1.81
C ALA A 11 -1.84 -6.92 3.23
N GLY A 12 -2.63 -6.50 4.22
CA GLY A 12 -2.29 -6.67 5.63
C GLY A 12 -2.97 -5.65 6.54
N GLU A 13 -2.32 -5.31 7.65
CA GLU A 13 -2.85 -4.35 8.62
C GLU A 13 -3.01 -2.95 7.98
N ALA A 14 -4.19 -2.35 8.14
CA ALA A 14 -4.60 -1.14 7.42
C ALA A 14 -3.65 0.06 7.64
N GLY A 15 -3.14 0.25 8.85
CA GLY A 15 -2.18 1.31 9.18
C GLY A 15 -0.82 1.09 8.51
N ALA A 16 -0.29 -0.12 8.58
CA ALA A 16 0.96 -0.51 7.95
C ALA A 16 0.87 -0.37 6.42
N ILE A 17 -0.19 -0.91 5.81
CA ILE A 17 -0.40 -0.82 4.35
C ILE A 17 -0.50 0.63 3.89
N THR A 18 -1.19 1.48 4.65
CA THR A 18 -1.27 2.93 4.35
C THR A 18 0.09 3.60 4.40
N SER A 19 0.92 3.26 5.39
CA SER A 19 2.25 3.83 5.58
C SER A 19 3.20 3.40 4.46
N ILE A 20 3.19 2.12 4.09
CA ILE A 20 3.99 1.58 2.99
C ILE A 20 3.58 2.23 1.67
N ARG A 21 2.28 2.30 1.35
CA ARG A 21 1.80 2.97 0.13
C ARG A 21 2.26 4.43 0.06
N ARG A 22 2.20 5.14 1.19
CA ARG A 22 2.66 6.54 1.25
C ARG A 22 4.14 6.64 0.92
N HIS A 23 4.96 5.78 1.49
CA HIS A 23 6.40 5.77 1.23
C HIS A 23 6.70 5.51 -0.26
N LEU A 24 6.08 4.49 -0.85
CA LEU A 24 6.27 4.15 -2.27
C LEU A 24 5.89 5.31 -3.20
N VAL A 25 4.75 5.97 -2.95
CA VAL A 25 4.24 7.00 -3.86
C VAL A 25 4.85 8.38 -3.59
N LYS A 26 4.97 8.79 -2.33
CA LYS A 26 5.42 10.14 -1.98
C LYS A 26 6.94 10.25 -1.88
N ASP A 27 7.58 9.28 -1.25
CA ASP A 27 9.00 9.38 -0.92
C ASP A 27 9.85 8.81 -2.06
N LEU A 28 9.40 7.71 -2.68
CA LEU A 28 10.10 7.06 -3.81
C LEU A 28 9.57 7.47 -5.19
N GLY A 29 8.49 8.26 -5.26
CA GLY A 29 7.94 8.77 -6.52
C GLY A 29 7.34 7.72 -7.45
N ILE A 30 6.99 6.53 -6.95
CA ILE A 30 6.35 5.49 -7.76
C ILE A 30 4.95 5.97 -8.18
N ASP A 31 4.60 5.82 -9.45
CA ASP A 31 3.26 6.14 -9.94
C ASP A 31 2.23 5.35 -9.11
N ARG A 32 1.25 6.05 -8.54
CA ARG A 32 0.13 5.46 -7.81
C ARG A 32 -0.63 4.39 -8.61
N LYS A 33 -0.59 4.42 -9.94
CA LYS A 33 -1.18 3.39 -10.81
C LYS A 33 -0.41 2.07 -10.76
N CYS A 34 0.83 2.09 -10.30
CA CYS A 34 1.68 0.92 -10.10
C CYS A 34 1.57 0.32 -8.69
N VAL A 35 0.72 0.87 -7.81
CA VAL A 35 0.57 0.41 -6.42
C VAL A 35 -0.89 0.14 -6.09
N SER A 36 -1.24 -1.13 -5.95
CA SER A 36 -2.54 -1.58 -5.43
C SER A 36 -2.41 -2.02 -3.98
N PHE A 37 -3.48 -1.87 -3.20
CA PHE A 37 -3.45 -2.19 -1.78
C PHE A 37 -4.83 -2.55 -1.20
N MET A 38 -4.84 -3.36 -0.15
CA MET A 38 -6.05 -3.72 0.62
C MET A 38 -5.71 -3.83 2.12
N GLY A 39 -6.51 -3.20 2.98
CA GLY A 39 -6.42 -3.40 4.42
C GLY A 39 -7.29 -4.58 4.84
N TYR A 40 -6.68 -5.64 5.37
CA TYR A 40 -7.37 -6.88 5.81
C TYR A 40 -7.79 -6.85 7.26
N TRP A 41 -7.16 -6.04 8.10
CA TRP A 41 -7.57 -5.91 9.50
C TRP A 41 -6.94 -4.63 10.04
N LYS A 42 -7.39 -4.18 11.20
CA LYS A 42 -6.78 -3.04 11.87
C LYS A 42 -6.65 -3.32 13.36
N GLN A 43 -5.46 -3.14 13.90
CA GLN A 43 -5.25 -3.31 15.33
C GLN A 43 -6.19 -2.37 16.12
N GLY A 44 -6.87 -2.90 17.12
CA GLY A 44 -7.85 -2.15 17.93
C GLY A 44 -9.20 -1.93 17.25
N ARG A 45 -9.46 -2.56 16.09
CA ARG A 45 -10.78 -2.56 15.45
C ARG A 45 -11.11 -3.98 14.97
N ALA A 46 -12.13 -4.58 15.57
CA ALA A 46 -12.69 -5.82 15.03
C ALA A 46 -13.27 -5.57 13.63
N GLU A 47 -13.06 -6.50 12.71
CA GLU A 47 -13.71 -6.49 11.41
C GLU A 47 -15.17 -6.90 11.57
N GLY A 48 -16.07 -5.91 11.66
CA GLY A 48 -17.50 -6.14 11.72
C GLY A 48 -17.98 -6.65 13.09
N SER A 49 -19.03 -6.00 13.60
CA SER A 49 -20.02 -6.71 14.41
C SER A 49 -21.03 -7.34 13.46
#